data_AF-K1SXS5-F1
#
_entry.id   AF-K1SXS5-F1
#
_cell.length_a   1.000
_cell.length_b   1.000
_cell.length_c   1.000
_cell.angle_alpha   90.00
_cell.angle_beta   90.00
_cell.angle_gamma   90.00
#
_symmetry.space_group_name_H-M   'P 1'
#
loop_
_entity.id
_entity.type
_entity.pdbx_description
1 polymer ?
#
loop_
_entity_poly.entity_id
_entity_poly.type
_entity_poly.pdbx_seq_one_letter_code
_entity_poly.pdbx_strand_id
1 'polypeptide(L)'
;LRPFKEHPFQVKDDKEMFLLQESIEKYGILNPLIVRPVPDGYYEIISGHRENMLRRNWDIRKVPVIIRVLSEDDSILSMVDSNLHRERISYSEKAFAYKLKNDVLKRKSGRKKSQVDHKTPRKRSIDIISEDCGDSPKQVQRYISLTKLIPEMLQKLDDEIISFCPAVEIAALERK
;
A
#
# COMPACT_ATOMS: atom_id res chain seq x y z
N LEU A 1 8.80 -17.76 2.05
CA LEU A 1 8.30 -16.37 2.05
C LEU A 1 7.18 -16.24 1.02
N ARG A 2 6.00 -15.78 1.43
CA ARG A 2 4.86 -15.49 0.54
C ARG A 2 4.70 -13.97 0.37
N PRO A 3 4.24 -13.50 -0.80
CA PRO A 3 3.91 -12.09 -0.99
C PRO A 3 2.74 -11.68 -0.09
N PHE A 4 2.64 -10.39 0.21
CA PHE A 4 1.51 -9.82 0.95
C PHE A 4 0.23 -9.98 0.15
N LYS A 5 -0.85 -10.44 0.79
CA LYS A 5 -2.16 -10.54 0.13
C LYS A 5 -2.67 -9.15 -0.29
N GLU A 6 -3.15 -9.03 -1.54
CA GLU A 6 -3.74 -7.78 -2.07
C GLU A 6 -2.80 -6.57 -1.97
N HIS A 7 -1.50 -6.79 -2.20
CA HIS A 7 -0.51 -5.72 -2.17
C HIS A 7 -0.81 -4.67 -3.27
N PRO A 8 -1.04 -3.38 -2.92
CA PRO A 8 -1.48 -2.38 -3.89
C PRO A 8 -0.33 -1.87 -4.77
N PHE A 9 0.93 -1.99 -4.32
CA PHE A 9 2.10 -1.51 -5.07
C PHE A 9 2.67 -2.61 -5.95
N GLN A 10 2.99 -2.27 -7.19
CA GLN A 10 3.56 -3.20 -8.14
C GLN A 10 5.10 -3.14 -8.08
N VAL A 11 5.75 -4.27 -8.36
CA VAL A 11 7.19 -4.29 -8.61
C VAL A 11 7.40 -3.99 -10.09
N LYS A 12 8.03 -2.86 -10.38
CA LYS A 12 8.34 -2.42 -11.74
C LYS A 12 9.78 -2.75 -12.09
N ASP A 13 9.99 -3.13 -13.33
CA ASP A 13 11.32 -3.29 -13.90
C ASP A 13 11.80 -1.93 -14.43
N ASP A 14 12.26 -1.10 -13.49
CA ASP A 14 12.69 0.27 -13.72
C ASP A 14 14.19 0.42 -13.42
N LYS A 15 14.73 1.63 -13.63
CA LYS A 15 16.12 1.96 -13.32
C LYS A 15 16.50 1.64 -11.87
N GLU A 16 15.59 1.83 -10.92
CA GLU A 16 15.81 1.49 -9.51
C GLU A 16 15.96 -0.01 -9.29
N MET A 17 15.30 -0.84 -10.11
CA MET A 17 15.45 -2.30 -10.09
C MET A 17 16.87 -2.69 -10.45
N PHE A 18 17.37 -2.09 -11.53
CA PHE A 18 18.70 -2.35 -12.04
C PHE A 18 19.78 -1.93 -11.03
N LEU A 19 19.64 -0.76 -10.40
CA LEU A 19 20.57 -0.31 -9.36
C LEU A 19 20.52 -1.23 -8.12
N LEU A 20 19.34 -1.69 -7.72
CA LEU A 20 19.20 -2.68 -6.65
C LEU A 20 19.88 -4.00 -7.01
N GLN A 21 19.76 -4.41 -8.27
CA GLN A 21 20.39 -5.62 -8.81
C GLN A 21 21.93 -5.55 -8.68
N GLU A 22 22.55 -4.50 -9.21
CA GLU A 22 24.01 -4.29 -9.11
C GLU A 22 24.49 -4.24 -7.65
N SER A 23 23.71 -3.59 -6.78
CA SER A 23 24.02 -3.51 -5.35
C SER A 23 24.00 -4.90 -4.68
N ILE A 24 23.00 -5.72 -4.99
CA ILE A 24 22.89 -7.08 -4.43
C ILE A 24 23.98 -8.00 -5.00
N GLU A 25 24.34 -7.88 -6.28
CA GLU A 25 25.48 -8.62 -6.86
C GLU A 25 26.78 -8.30 -6.12
N LYS A 26 27.02 -7.03 -5.80
CA LYS A 26 28.29 -6.58 -5.23
C LYS A 26 28.38 -6.75 -3.72
N TYR A 27 27.28 -6.50 -3.00
CA TYR A 27 27.27 -6.41 -1.53
C TYR A 27 26.29 -7.38 -0.86
N GLY A 28 25.49 -8.10 -1.64
CA GLY A 28 24.36 -8.86 -1.12
C GLY A 28 23.19 -7.96 -0.70
N ILE A 29 22.18 -8.57 -0.08
CA ILE A 29 21.03 -7.84 0.45
C ILE A 29 21.45 -7.14 1.75
N LEU A 30 21.72 -5.84 1.66
CA LEU A 30 22.09 -5.01 2.81
C LEU A 30 20.90 -4.73 3.73
N ASN A 31 19.74 -4.45 3.14
CA ASN A 31 18.52 -4.15 3.88
C ASN A 31 17.67 -5.42 4.02
N PRO A 32 17.51 -5.96 5.25
CA PRO A 32 16.74 -7.18 5.45
C PRO A 32 15.26 -6.98 5.14
N LEU A 33 14.62 -8.01 4.58
CA LEU A 33 13.19 -7.99 4.32
C LEU A 33 12.43 -7.98 5.65
N ILE A 34 11.31 -7.27 5.72
CA ILE A 34 10.43 -7.31 6.88
C ILE A 34 9.34 -8.32 6.62
N VAL A 35 9.21 -9.31 7.49
CA VAL A 35 8.23 -10.39 7.37
C VAL A 35 7.42 -10.53 8.66
N ARG A 36 6.23 -11.11 8.55
CA ARG A 36 5.44 -11.55 9.71
C ARG A 36 5.15 -13.04 9.66
N PRO A 37 5.07 -13.71 10.81
CA PRO A 37 4.51 -15.06 10.86
C PRO A 37 3.00 -14.99 10.62
N VAL A 38 2.45 -16.02 10.00
CA VAL A 38 1.00 -16.22 9.86
C VAL A 38 0.61 -17.59 10.44
N PRO A 39 -0.68 -17.84 10.76
CA PRO A 39 -1.12 -19.08 11.40
C PRO A 39 -0.72 -20.38 10.68
N ASP A 40 -0.68 -20.35 9.35
CA ASP A 40 -0.35 -21.51 8.50
C ASP A 40 1.15 -21.87 8.47
N GLY A 41 1.96 -21.33 9.38
CA GLY A 41 3.38 -21.65 9.52
C GLY A 41 4.30 -21.05 8.45
N TYR A 42 3.78 -20.20 7.57
CA TYR A 42 4.60 -19.44 6.62
C TYR A 42 4.88 -18.01 7.11
N TYR A 43 5.80 -17.36 6.40
CA TYR A 43 6.09 -15.94 6.59
C TYR A 43 5.59 -15.14 5.40
N GLU A 44 4.83 -14.08 5.68
CA GLU A 44 4.36 -13.10 4.71
C GLU A 44 5.28 -11.88 4.70
N ILE A 45 5.65 -11.41 3.51
CA ILE A 45 6.51 -10.24 3.33
C ILE A 45 5.67 -8.98 3.49
N ILE A 46 6.09 -8.09 4.37
CA ILE A 46 5.50 -6.75 4.58
C ILE A 46 6.27 -5.71 3.75
N SER A 47 7.59 -5.85 3.69
CA SER A 47 8.47 -4.96 2.92
C SER A 47 9.68 -5.73 2.38
N GLY A 48 10.27 -5.22 1.30
CA GLY A 48 11.36 -5.86 0.57
C GLY A 48 10.89 -6.77 -0.57
N HIS A 49 9.80 -6.39 -1.26
CA HIS A 49 9.23 -7.16 -2.36
C HIS A 49 10.15 -7.23 -3.60
N ARG A 50 10.97 -6.19 -3.83
CA ARG A 50 11.90 -6.12 -4.96
C ARG A 50 13.06 -7.11 -4.78
N GLU A 51 13.61 -7.15 -3.57
CA GLU A 51 14.63 -8.10 -3.13
C GLU A 51 14.12 -9.52 -3.19
N ASN A 52 12.87 -9.78 -2.77
CA ASN A 52 12.28 -11.11 -2.92
C ASN A 52 12.04 -11.51 -4.38
N MET A 53 11.79 -10.55 -5.29
CA MET A 53 11.70 -10.82 -6.73
C MET A 53 13.07 -11.21 -7.29
N LEU A 54 14.12 -10.44 -7.00
CA LEU A 54 15.50 -10.76 -7.40
C LEU A 54 15.96 -12.11 -6.84
N ARG A 55 15.66 -12.36 -5.56
CA ARG A 55 15.91 -13.66 -4.91
C ARG A 55 15.30 -14.83 -5.69
N ARG A 56 14.08 -14.67 -6.19
CA ARG A 56 13.40 -15.71 -6.99
C ARG A 56 14.02 -15.86 -8.36
N ASN A 57 14.38 -14.75 -9.01
CA ASN A 57 14.99 -14.76 -10.34
C ASN A 57 16.40 -15.38 -10.33
N TRP A 58 17.13 -15.24 -9.23
CA TRP A 58 18.53 -15.67 -9.08
C TRP A 58 18.71 -16.94 -8.25
N ASP A 59 17.62 -17.65 -7.95
CA ASP A 59 17.62 -18.86 -7.10
C ASP A 59 18.39 -18.71 -5.77
N ILE A 60 18.35 -17.51 -5.18
CA ILE A 60 18.99 -17.25 -3.88
C ILE A 60 18.18 -17.98 -2.80
N ARG A 61 18.82 -18.96 -2.14
CA ARG A 61 18.15 -19.79 -1.12
C ARG A 61 17.94 -19.10 0.22
N LYS A 62 18.82 -18.17 0.60
CA LYS A 62 18.80 -17.51 1.91
C LYS A 62 18.90 -15.99 1.74
N VAL A 63 18.07 -15.27 2.48
CA VAL A 63 18.07 -13.81 2.53
C VAL A 63 17.91 -13.34 3.97
N PRO A 64 18.51 -12.20 4.35
CA PRO A 64 18.34 -11.65 5.69
C PRO A 64 16.93 -11.12 5.85
N VAL A 65 16.30 -11.43 6.99
CA VAL A 65 14.93 -11.02 7.30
C VAL A 65 14.81 -10.54 8.75
N ILE A 66 13.94 -9.57 8.98
CA ILE A 66 13.47 -9.15 10.30
C ILE A 66 12.04 -9.66 10.46
N ILE A 67 11.83 -10.49 11.49
CA ILE A 67 10.50 -11.00 11.83
C ILE A 67 9.81 -10.02 12.76
N ARG A 68 8.63 -9.52 12.36
CA ARG A 68 7.75 -8.70 13.20
C ARG A 68 6.43 -9.41 13.44
N VAL A 69 6.04 -9.55 14.71
CA VAL A 69 4.75 -10.12 15.09
C VAL A 69 3.72 -8.99 15.05
N LEU A 70 2.97 -8.90 13.95
CA LEU A 70 1.96 -7.88 13.73
C LEU A 70 0.60 -8.54 13.45
N SER A 71 -0.47 -7.90 13.91
CA SER A 71 -1.83 -8.26 13.52
C SER A 71 -2.05 -8.06 12.01
N GLU A 72 -3.15 -8.59 11.46
CA GLU A 72 -3.55 -8.33 10.08
C GLU A 72 -3.61 -6.83 9.78
N ASP A 73 -4.35 -6.11 10.60
CA ASP A 73 -4.54 -4.66 10.46
C ASP A 73 -3.22 -3.89 10.60
N ASP A 74 -2.38 -4.23 11.58
CA ASP A 74 -1.08 -3.57 11.78
C ASP A 74 -0.13 -3.82 10.61
N SER A 75 -0.16 -5.02 10.03
CA SER A 75 0.68 -5.36 8.89
C SER A 75 0.28 -4.61 7.63
N ILE A 76 -1.03 -4.39 7.41
CA ILE A 76 -1.54 -3.60 6.28
C ILE A 76 -1.09 -2.14 6.44
N LEU A 77 -1.23 -1.56 7.64
CA LEU A 77 -0.79 -0.19 7.91
C LEU A 77 0.73 -0.05 7.69
N SER A 78 1.52 -0.94 8.28
CA SER A 78 2.98 -0.92 8.13
C SER A 78 3.41 -1.07 6.67
N MET A 79 2.75 -1.94 5.90
CA MET A 79 3.03 -2.12 4.47
C MET A 79 2.69 -0.85 3.70
N VAL A 80 1.50 -0.28 3.90
CA VAL A 80 1.07 0.95 3.20
C VAL A 80 2.00 2.11 3.52
N ASP A 81 2.26 2.38 4.80
CA ASP A 81 3.04 3.54 5.24
C ASP A 81 4.48 3.48 4.72
N SER A 82 5.08 2.28 4.65
CA SER A 82 6.44 2.10 4.12
C SER A 82 6.57 2.39 2.62
N ASN A 83 5.48 2.24 1.87
CA ASN A 83 5.49 2.35 0.40
C ASN A 83 4.89 3.67 -0.10
N LEU A 84 4.09 4.34 0.71
CA LEU A 84 3.46 5.61 0.33
C LEU A 84 4.48 6.76 0.19
N HIS A 85 5.61 6.68 0.90
CA HIS A 85 6.70 7.67 0.88
C HIS A 85 7.71 7.45 -0.25
N ARG A 86 7.45 6.55 -1.20
CA ARG A 86 8.30 6.37 -2.39
C ARG A 86 8.29 7.63 -3.25
N GLU A 87 9.43 7.95 -3.89
CA GLU A 87 9.54 9.11 -4.79
C GLU A 87 8.53 9.06 -5.94
N ARG A 88 8.23 7.86 -6.45
CA ARG A 88 7.28 7.63 -7.53
C ARG A 88 6.22 6.63 -7.08
N ILE A 89 4.97 7.09 -7.04
CA ILE A 89 3.79 6.29 -6.78
C ILE A 89 2.74 6.64 -7.84
N SER A 90 2.18 5.62 -8.48
CA SER A 90 1.11 5.85 -9.47
C SER A 90 -0.22 6.22 -8.80
N TYR A 91 -1.15 6.77 -9.59
CA TYR A 91 -2.46 7.18 -9.08
C TYR A 91 -3.25 5.99 -8.56
N SER A 92 -3.20 4.85 -9.25
CA SER A 92 -3.87 3.62 -8.83
C SER A 92 -3.28 3.06 -7.53
N GLU A 93 -1.96 2.97 -7.41
CA GLU A 93 -1.27 2.49 -6.21
C GLU A 93 -1.67 3.34 -5.00
N LYS A 94 -1.64 4.67 -5.14
CA LYS A 94 -2.03 5.61 -4.08
C LYS A 94 -3.50 5.48 -3.71
N ALA A 95 -4.39 5.30 -4.71
CA ALA A 95 -5.81 5.09 -4.49
C ALA A 95 -6.11 3.83 -3.66
N PHE A 96 -5.52 2.69 -4.02
CA PHE A 96 -5.69 1.44 -3.28
C PHE A 96 -5.03 1.46 -1.91
N ALA A 97 -3.86 2.09 -1.77
CA ALA A 97 -3.20 2.31 -0.49
C ALA A 97 -4.09 3.11 0.48
N TYR A 98 -4.69 4.21 0.02
CA TYR A 98 -5.64 5.00 0.82
C TYR A 98 -6.89 4.24 1.18
N LYS A 99 -7.44 3.43 0.26
CA LYS A 99 -8.58 2.57 0.55
C LYS A 99 -8.26 1.56 1.65
N LEU A 100 -7.15 0.84 1.52
CA LEU A 100 -6.71 -0.15 2.51
C LEU A 100 -6.49 0.48 3.89
N LYS A 101 -5.76 1.60 3.96
CA LYS A 101 -5.52 2.33 5.21
C LYS A 101 -6.84 2.81 5.83
N ASN A 102 -7.74 3.36 5.03
CA ASN A 102 -9.07 3.80 5.48
C ASN A 102 -9.91 2.66 6.04
N ASP A 103 -9.92 1.50 5.37
CA ASP A 103 -10.71 0.33 5.78
C ASP A 103 -10.16 -0.28 7.08
N VAL A 104 -8.83 -0.32 7.25
CA VAL A 104 -8.22 -0.71 8.53
C VAL A 104 -8.55 0.28 9.64
N LEU A 105 -8.39 1.58 9.42
CA LEU A 105 -8.70 2.60 10.43
C LEU A 105 -10.18 2.57 10.83
N LYS A 106 -11.09 2.28 9.90
CA LYS A 106 -12.52 2.05 10.19
C LYS A 106 -12.76 0.80 11.04
N ARG A 107 -12.06 -0.31 10.76
CA ARG A 107 -12.15 -1.54 11.58
C ARG A 107 -11.65 -1.29 13.00
N LYS A 108 -10.46 -0.69 13.14
CA LYS A 108 -9.86 -0.34 14.43
C LYS A 108 -10.66 0.69 15.22
N SER A 109 -11.40 1.57 14.55
CA SER A 109 -12.20 2.59 15.23
C SER A 109 -13.48 2.07 15.87
N GLY A 110 -13.94 0.87 15.51
CA GLY A 110 -15.16 0.27 16.04
C GLY A 110 -16.43 1.03 15.63
N ARG A 111 -17.59 0.36 15.69
CA ARG A 111 -18.90 1.04 15.57
C ARG A 111 -19.14 1.86 16.84
N LYS A 112 -19.67 3.09 16.71
CA LYS A 112 -20.16 3.89 17.86
C LYS A 112 -21.09 3.02 18.71
N LYS A 113 -20.63 2.57 19.88
CA LYS A 113 -21.46 1.82 20.84
C LYS A 113 -22.31 2.72 21.74
N SER A 114 -22.13 4.05 21.69
CA SER A 114 -22.87 4.96 22.54
C SER A 114 -23.00 6.34 21.91
N GLN A 115 -24.18 6.96 22.03
CA GLN A 115 -24.42 8.35 21.61
C GLN A 115 -23.77 9.38 22.55
N VAL A 116 -23.14 8.96 23.65
CA VAL A 116 -22.93 9.80 24.84
C VAL A 116 -21.46 10.03 25.24
N ASP A 117 -20.49 9.75 24.36
CA ASP A 117 -19.09 10.10 24.65
C ASP A 117 -18.66 11.33 23.84
N HIS A 118 -18.67 12.49 24.49
CA HIS A 118 -18.31 13.79 23.92
C HIS A 118 -16.91 14.25 24.32
N LYS A 119 -16.14 13.43 25.06
CA LYS A 119 -14.93 13.91 25.74
C LYS A 119 -13.66 13.92 24.90
N THR A 120 -13.63 13.27 23.74
CA THR A 120 -12.56 13.45 22.75
C THR A 120 -13.14 13.32 21.34
N PRO A 121 -13.01 14.34 20.47
CA PRO A 121 -13.41 14.20 19.08
C PRO A 121 -12.48 13.19 18.41
N ARG A 122 -12.96 11.96 18.23
CA ARG A 122 -12.24 10.95 17.47
C ARG A 122 -12.15 11.42 16.01
N LYS A 123 -10.94 11.68 15.53
CA LYS A 123 -10.69 12.07 14.13
C LYS A 123 -11.24 10.98 13.20
N ARG A 124 -11.81 11.39 12.06
CA ARG A 124 -12.28 10.41 11.06
C ARG A 124 -11.06 9.78 10.39
N SER A 125 -11.19 8.55 9.91
CA SER A 125 -10.11 7.84 9.20
C SER A 125 -9.48 8.67 8.08
N ILE A 126 -10.30 9.44 7.35
CA ILE A 126 -9.82 10.32 6.26
C ILE A 126 -8.97 11.46 6.80
N ASP A 127 -9.33 12.03 7.95
CA ASP A 127 -8.58 13.13 8.55
C ASP A 127 -7.22 12.63 9.07
N ILE A 128 -7.17 11.39 9.61
CA ILE A 128 -5.91 10.72 9.98
C ILE A 128 -5.02 10.52 8.74
N ILE A 129 -5.57 9.97 7.65
CA ILE A 129 -4.79 9.77 6.40
C ILE A 129 -4.30 11.10 5.84
N SER A 130 -5.12 12.15 5.92
CA SER A 130 -4.77 13.49 5.47
C SER A 130 -3.55 14.05 6.21
N GLU A 131 -3.54 13.92 7.55
CA GLU A 131 -2.42 14.36 8.39
C GLU A 131 -1.16 13.53 8.14
N ASP A 132 -1.30 12.21 8.02
CA ASP A 132 -0.16 11.31 7.83
C ASP A 132 0.51 11.48 6.46
N CYS A 133 -0.27 11.81 5.42
CA CYS A 133 0.19 11.74 4.02
C CYS A 133 0.33 13.12 3.36
N GLY A 134 -0.10 14.20 4.02
CA GLY A 134 -0.01 15.58 3.53
C GLY A 134 -1.06 15.96 2.46
N ASP A 135 -1.90 15.04 2.01
CA ASP A 135 -3.00 15.33 1.10
C ASP A 135 -4.21 15.90 1.85
N SER A 136 -4.95 16.84 1.23
CA SER A 136 -6.20 17.33 1.83
C SER A 136 -7.25 16.21 2.01
N PRO A 137 -8.18 16.32 2.97
CA PRO A 137 -9.23 15.30 3.17
C PRO A 137 -10.07 15.04 1.90
N LYS A 138 -10.30 16.09 1.09
CA LYS A 138 -10.98 15.98 -0.21
C LYS A 138 -10.14 15.18 -1.21
N GLN A 139 -8.84 15.41 -1.26
CA GLN A 139 -7.94 14.69 -2.14
C GLN A 139 -7.86 13.21 -1.77
N VAL A 140 -7.76 12.87 -0.49
CA VAL A 140 -7.84 11.49 0.00
C VAL A 140 -9.14 10.82 -0.46
N GLN A 141 -10.29 11.49 -0.34
CA GLN A 141 -11.58 10.96 -0.82
C GLN A 141 -11.60 10.73 -2.33
N ARG A 142 -11.05 11.67 -3.12
CA ARG A 142 -10.95 11.55 -4.58
C ARG A 142 -10.09 10.37 -4.99
N TYR A 143 -8.91 10.18 -4.38
CA TYR A 143 -8.10 8.99 -4.58
C TYR A 143 -8.87 7.71 -4.26
N ILE A 144 -9.55 7.64 -3.11
CA ILE A 144 -10.35 6.45 -2.75
C ILE A 144 -11.45 6.19 -3.79
N SER A 145 -12.08 7.24 -4.36
CA SER A 145 -13.10 7.04 -5.40
C SER A 145 -12.56 6.39 -6.67
N LEU A 146 -11.30 6.62 -7.04
CA LEU A 146 -10.69 5.99 -8.22
C LEU A 146 -10.69 4.46 -8.15
N THR A 147 -10.71 3.87 -6.95
CA THR A 147 -10.80 2.41 -6.78
C THR A 147 -12.10 1.78 -7.31
N LYS A 148 -13.07 2.60 -7.73
CA LYS A 148 -14.31 2.17 -8.40
C LYS A 148 -14.17 2.07 -9.91
N LEU A 149 -13.11 2.63 -10.49
CA LEU A 149 -12.84 2.53 -11.93
C LEU A 149 -12.49 1.10 -12.33
N ILE A 150 -12.76 0.77 -13.59
CA ILE A 150 -12.29 -0.48 -14.19
C ILE A 150 -10.76 -0.45 -14.36
N PRO A 151 -10.09 -1.61 -14.37
CA PRO A 151 -8.63 -1.68 -14.50
C PRO A 151 -8.08 -0.93 -15.72
N GLU A 152 -8.76 -0.99 -16.87
CA GLU A 152 -8.35 -0.27 -18.08
C GLU A 152 -8.32 1.24 -17.90
N MET A 153 -9.28 1.80 -17.14
CA MET A 153 -9.35 3.24 -16.89
C MET A 153 -8.31 3.68 -15.86
N LEU A 154 -8.01 2.84 -14.88
CA LEU A 154 -6.90 3.07 -13.95
C LEU A 154 -5.56 3.07 -14.69
N GLN A 155 -5.36 2.11 -15.59
CA GLN A 155 -4.15 2.05 -16.40
C GLN A 155 -3.99 3.30 -17.26
N LYS A 156 -5.05 3.76 -17.92
CA LYS A 156 -5.04 5.02 -18.68
C LYS A 156 -4.72 6.24 -17.82
N LEU A 157 -5.11 6.26 -16.55
CA LEU A 157 -4.76 7.33 -15.63
C LEU A 157 -3.29 7.27 -15.23
N ASP A 158 -2.77 6.08 -14.96
CA ASP A 158 -1.36 5.87 -14.62
C ASP A 158 -0.42 6.14 -15.80
N ASP A 159 -0.89 5.89 -17.03
CA ASP A 159 -0.19 6.20 -18.28
C ASP A 159 -0.38 7.67 -18.71
N GLU A 160 -1.04 8.49 -17.88
CA GLU A 160 -1.33 9.92 -18.12
C GLU A 160 -2.15 10.20 -19.39
N ILE A 161 -2.83 9.19 -19.96
CA ILE A 161 -3.74 9.31 -21.10
C ILE A 161 -5.01 10.08 -20.69
N ILE A 162 -5.46 9.90 -19.45
CA ILE A 162 -6.55 10.68 -18.85
C ILE A 162 -6.05 11.42 -17.63
N SER A 163 -6.51 12.67 -17.45
CA SER A 163 -6.16 13.44 -16.26
C SER A 163 -6.96 12.99 -15.03
N PHE A 164 -6.42 13.28 -13.84
CA PHE A 164 -7.01 12.92 -12.56
C PHE A 164 -8.46 13.41 -12.37
N CYS A 165 -8.78 14.65 -12.76
CA CYS A 165 -10.13 15.20 -12.57
C CYS A 165 -11.20 14.44 -13.36
N PRO A 166 -11.09 14.27 -14.69
CA PRO A 166 -11.99 13.41 -15.46
C PRO A 166 -12.10 11.99 -14.90
N ALA A 167 -10.98 11.37 -14.48
CA ALA A 167 -11.00 10.03 -13.92
C ALA A 167 -11.86 9.94 -12.63
N VAL A 168 -11.78 10.94 -11.75
CA VAL A 168 -12.61 11.04 -10.54
C VAL A 168 -14.09 11.21 -10.88
N GLU A 169 -14.41 12.03 -11.88
CA GLU A 169 -15.80 12.22 -12.33
C GLU A 169 -16.39 10.94 -12.90
N ILE A 170 -15.63 10.23 -13.73
CA ILE A 170 -16.02 8.92 -14.27
C ILE A 170 -16.23 7.91 -13.14
N ALA A 171 -15.37 7.91 -12.11
CA ALA A 171 -15.49 7.04 -10.96
C ALA A 171 -16.75 7.31 -10.11
N ALA A 172 -17.33 8.51 -10.23
CA ALA A 172 -18.56 8.90 -9.56
C ALA A 172 -19.83 8.53 -10.34
N LEU A 173 -19.72 8.17 -11.63
CA LEU A 173 -20.85 7.69 -12.42
C LEU A 173 -21.28 6.31 -11.90
N GLU A 174 -22.53 6.21 -11.44
CA GLU A 174 -23.11 4.94 -11.04
C GLU A 174 -23.20 4.00 -12.26
N ARG A 175 -22.79 2.74 -12.08
CA ARG A 175 -23.20 1.67 -12.99
C ARG A 175 -24.70 1.47 -12.80
N LYS A 176 -25.51 2.12 -13.63
CA LYS A 176 -26.92 1.76 -13.80
C LYS A 176 -27.03 0.38 -14.44
#